data_AF-A0AAW2PDN7-F1
#
_entry.id   AF-A0AAW2PDN7-F1
#
_cell.length_a   1.000
_cell.length_b   1.000
_cell.length_c   1.000
_cell.angle_alpha   90.00
_cell.angle_beta   90.00
_cell.angle_gamma   90.00
#
_symmetry.space_group_name_H-M   'P 1'
#
loop_
_entity.id
_entity.type
_entity.pdbx_description
1 polymer ?
#
loop_
_entity_poly.entity_id
_entity_poly.type
_entity_poly.pdbx_seq_one_letter_code
_entity_poly.pdbx_strand_id
1 'polypeptide(L)'
;MANRRCFQTLTRYFHSIKSPTPLSQILAPTSAHALRQTLTPKLSHHICENKFNLYSPSALFMRHFSSRDTDKDEDDDEDDESEEEEEESGSENERAVLSAEDKEYEAAEIGYKVIGPLQKPERVFKPYEPVFAVVQIGSHQFKVSNGDSIYTERLKYCDVNDKLILNKVLMLGSKTQTVIGRPILPDAAVHAVVEEHALDAKVIIFKKKRRKNYRRTKGHRQELTKLRITDIQGIEKPEKITPVKTEKKEKLAIGA
;
A
#
# COMPACT_ATOMS: atom_id res chain seq x y z
N MET A 1 -16.42 -51.92 -8.41
CA MET A 1 -15.71 -52.10 -9.71
C MET A 1 -14.62 -51.04 -9.81
N ALA A 2 -13.37 -51.50 -9.72
CA ALA A 2 -12.18 -50.65 -9.78
C ALA A 2 -11.85 -50.33 -11.24
N ASN A 3 -11.67 -49.05 -11.56
CA ASN A 3 -11.01 -48.65 -12.81
C ASN A 3 -9.72 -47.91 -12.48
N ARG A 4 -8.62 -48.65 -12.64
CA ARG A 4 -7.25 -48.18 -12.59
C ARG A 4 -7.03 -47.18 -13.72
N ARG A 5 -6.68 -45.94 -13.39
CA ARG A 5 -6.02 -45.04 -14.34
C ARG A 5 -4.59 -44.81 -13.86
N CYS A 6 -3.69 -45.45 -14.59
CA CYS A 6 -2.25 -45.30 -14.51
C CYS A 6 -1.87 -43.87 -14.89
N PHE A 7 -1.28 -43.12 -13.95
CA PHE A 7 -0.60 -41.87 -14.28
C PHE A 7 0.80 -42.21 -14.78
N GLN A 8 1.03 -42.03 -16.08
CA GLN A 8 2.37 -42.04 -16.64
C GLN A 8 3.09 -40.76 -16.19
N THR A 9 4.20 -40.93 -15.48
CA THR A 9 5.10 -39.86 -15.05
C THR A 9 5.93 -39.38 -16.24
N LEU A 10 5.79 -38.12 -16.62
CA LEU A 10 6.69 -37.46 -17.57
C LEU A 10 7.97 -37.02 -16.85
N THR A 11 9.04 -37.79 -17.00
CA THR A 11 10.40 -37.38 -16.65
C THR A 11 10.91 -36.38 -17.70
N ARG A 12 11.10 -35.11 -17.32
CA ARG A 12 11.80 -34.12 -18.16
C ARG A 12 13.31 -34.31 -18.01
N TYR A 13 13.94 -34.75 -19.09
CA TYR A 13 15.39 -34.76 -19.28
C TYR A 13 15.89 -33.32 -19.44
N PHE A 14 16.64 -32.81 -18.46
CA PHE A 14 17.45 -31.60 -18.63
C PHE A 14 18.74 -31.97 -19.36
N HIS A 15 18.91 -31.47 -20.59
CA HIS A 15 20.18 -31.54 -21.30
C HIS A 15 21.10 -30.43 -20.79
N SER A 16 22.08 -30.81 -19.97
CA SER A 16 23.21 -29.98 -19.57
C SER A 16 24.20 -29.88 -20.74
N ILE A 17 24.23 -28.74 -21.43
CA ILE A 17 25.30 -28.44 -22.39
C ILE A 17 26.50 -27.89 -21.60
N LYS A 18 27.52 -28.74 -21.44
CA LYS A 18 28.87 -28.34 -21.03
C LYS A 18 29.63 -27.90 -22.26
N SER A 19 30.41 -26.83 -22.17
CA SER A 19 31.51 -26.54 -23.09
C SER A 19 32.85 -26.39 -22.33
N PRO A 20 34.01 -26.62 -22.99
CA PRO A 20 35.28 -26.89 -22.32
C PRO A 20 36.37 -25.80 -22.49
N THR A 21 37.10 -25.52 -21.38
CA THR A 21 38.57 -25.25 -21.20
C THR A 21 39.30 -24.17 -22.05
N PRO A 22 40.60 -23.78 -21.80
CA PRO A 22 41.51 -23.93 -20.63
C PRO A 22 42.31 -22.65 -20.18
N LEU A 23 42.90 -22.79 -18.99
CA LEU A 23 44.18 -22.27 -18.42
C LEU A 23 45.14 -21.38 -19.26
N SER A 24 45.64 -20.31 -18.62
CA SER A 24 47.09 -20.15 -18.36
C SER A 24 47.34 -19.27 -17.12
N GLN A 25 48.35 -19.68 -16.35
CA GLN A 25 48.82 -19.15 -15.06
C GLN A 25 49.90 -18.07 -15.29
N ILE A 26 50.16 -17.22 -14.29
CA ILE A 26 51.51 -16.90 -13.77
C ILE A 26 51.39 -16.14 -12.41
N LEU A 27 51.90 -16.82 -11.37
CA LEU A 27 52.70 -16.45 -10.17
C LEU A 27 52.99 -14.95 -9.90
N ALA A 28 53.20 -14.42 -8.68
CA ALA A 28 53.04 -14.77 -7.26
C ALA A 28 53.47 -13.48 -6.45
N PRO A 29 53.93 -13.49 -5.17
CA PRO A 29 53.27 -12.83 -4.03
C PRO A 29 54.09 -11.68 -3.39
N THR A 30 53.48 -10.84 -2.55
CA THR A 30 54.23 -10.12 -1.49
C THR A 30 53.45 -9.90 -0.19
N SER A 31 54.11 -10.37 0.87
CA SER A 31 54.12 -9.97 2.29
C SER A 31 52.84 -9.89 3.12
N ALA A 32 52.78 -10.84 4.05
CA ALA A 32 52.11 -10.75 5.32
C ALA A 32 52.60 -9.58 6.19
N HIS A 33 51.68 -8.95 6.92
CA HIS A 33 51.93 -8.62 8.32
C HIS A 33 50.67 -8.86 9.15
N ALA A 34 50.78 -9.82 10.05
CA ALA A 34 49.83 -10.11 11.10
C ALA A 34 50.04 -9.14 12.27
N LEU A 35 48.95 -8.62 12.84
CA LEU A 35 48.87 -8.35 14.27
C LEU A 35 47.48 -8.70 14.79
N ARG A 36 47.49 -9.62 15.76
CA ARG A 36 46.37 -10.09 16.58
C ARG A 36 45.97 -9.03 17.62
N GLN A 37 44.70 -9.03 18.01
CA GLN A 37 44.16 -8.78 19.37
C GLN A 37 42.63 -8.93 19.32
N THR A 38 42.08 -10.12 19.60
CA THR A 38 41.43 -10.57 20.87
C THR A 38 40.24 -9.73 21.37
N LEU A 39 39.04 -10.28 21.11
CA LEU A 39 37.89 -10.51 22.00
C LEU A 39 37.53 -9.45 23.07
N THR A 40 36.31 -8.90 23.01
CA THR A 40 35.21 -9.13 23.98
C THR A 40 33.90 -8.46 23.50
N PRO A 41 32.72 -9.09 23.66
CA PRO A 41 31.44 -8.40 23.55
C PRO A 41 30.91 -8.02 24.94
N LYS A 42 30.62 -6.74 25.19
CA LYS A 42 29.88 -6.29 26.38
C LYS A 42 28.39 -6.21 26.05
N LEU A 43 27.67 -7.28 26.37
CA LEU A 43 26.24 -7.27 26.64
C LEU A 43 26.03 -6.60 28.01
N SER A 44 25.16 -5.60 28.07
CA SER A 44 24.57 -5.14 29.33
C SER A 44 23.05 -5.19 29.18
N HIS A 45 22.48 -6.25 29.73
CA HIS A 45 21.06 -6.34 30.04
C HIS A 45 20.85 -5.58 31.36
N HIS A 46 20.14 -4.46 31.32
CA HIS A 46 19.47 -3.92 32.51
C HIS A 46 18.04 -4.47 32.54
N ILE A 47 17.92 -5.64 33.14
CA ILE A 47 16.66 -6.14 33.68
C ILE A 47 16.47 -5.41 35.01
N CYS A 48 15.45 -4.57 35.08
CA CYS A 48 14.99 -4.00 36.35
C CYS A 48 13.91 -4.95 36.88
N GLU A 49 14.30 -5.78 37.85
CA GLU A 49 13.39 -6.63 38.60
C GLU A 49 12.57 -5.74 39.55
N ASN A 50 11.27 -5.67 39.29
CA ASN A 50 10.33 -5.06 40.22
C ASN A 50 9.86 -6.13 41.21
N LYS A 51 9.77 -5.69 42.45
CA LYS A 51 9.74 -6.52 43.66
C LYS A 51 8.51 -7.42 43.75
N PHE A 52 8.80 -8.64 44.19
CA PHE A 52 7.92 -9.58 44.89
C PHE A 52 6.76 -8.90 45.64
N ASN A 53 5.54 -9.35 45.36
CA ASN A 53 4.49 -9.35 46.37
C ASN A 53 3.88 -10.75 46.45
N LEU A 54 3.89 -11.27 47.67
CA LEU A 54 3.53 -12.62 48.05
C LEU A 54 2.00 -12.75 48.12
N TYR A 55 1.42 -13.74 47.45
CA TYR A 55 0.11 -14.29 47.83
C TYR A 55 0.13 -15.82 47.68
N SER A 56 -0.37 -16.48 48.72
CA SER A 56 -0.16 -17.88 49.09
C SER A 56 -0.87 -18.91 48.21
N PRO A 57 -0.35 -20.16 48.08
CA PRO A 57 -1.08 -21.27 47.49
C PRO A 57 -1.73 -22.16 48.58
N SER A 58 -3.05 -22.26 48.56
CA SER A 58 -3.83 -23.33 49.22
C SER A 58 -5.17 -23.42 48.48
N ALA A 59 -5.74 -24.55 48.10
CA ALA A 59 -5.44 -25.94 48.34
C ALA A 59 -6.06 -26.77 47.20
N LEU A 60 -5.58 -28.00 47.10
CA LEU A 60 -6.13 -29.08 46.28
C LEU A 60 -7.63 -29.29 46.59
N PHE A 61 -8.49 -29.25 45.57
CA PHE A 61 -9.77 -29.96 45.63
C PHE A 61 -10.05 -30.65 44.30
N MET A 62 -9.61 -31.92 44.24
CA MET A 62 -10.12 -32.91 43.32
C MET A 62 -11.47 -33.43 43.83
N ARG A 63 -12.26 -33.92 42.86
CA ARG A 63 -13.45 -34.79 42.96
C ARG A 63 -14.76 -34.02 43.21
N HIS A 64 -15.92 -34.36 42.65
CA HIS A 64 -16.42 -35.63 42.12
C HIS A 64 -17.41 -35.39 40.96
N PHE A 65 -17.40 -36.33 40.03
CA PHE A 65 -18.52 -36.67 39.16
C PHE A 65 -19.70 -37.12 40.03
N SER A 66 -20.84 -36.43 39.98
CA SER A 66 -22.11 -36.95 40.49
C SER A 66 -23.21 -36.62 39.49
N SER A 67 -23.69 -37.66 38.85
CA SER A 67 -24.97 -37.74 38.17
C SER A 67 -26.07 -37.19 39.08
N ARG A 68 -26.84 -36.23 38.57
CA ARG A 68 -28.17 -35.96 39.08
C ARG A 68 -29.10 -35.83 37.89
N ASP A 69 -29.77 -36.94 37.60
CA ASP A 69 -31.04 -36.97 36.88
C ASP A 69 -32.00 -36.01 37.59
N THR A 70 -32.48 -35.04 36.83
CA THR A 70 -33.76 -34.41 37.09
C THR A 70 -34.50 -34.41 35.76
N ASP A 71 -35.31 -35.45 35.58
CA ASP A 71 -36.47 -35.42 34.71
C ASP A 71 -37.37 -34.29 35.23
N LYS A 72 -37.47 -33.22 34.45
CA LYS A 72 -38.49 -32.19 34.59
C LYS A 72 -39.14 -32.05 33.23
N ASP A 73 -40.19 -32.83 33.05
CA ASP A 73 -41.27 -32.52 32.14
C ASP A 73 -41.93 -31.22 32.67
N GLU A 74 -41.59 -30.10 32.05
CA GLU A 74 -42.36 -28.85 32.15
C GLU A 74 -42.87 -28.59 30.72
N ASP A 75 -44.01 -29.22 30.41
CA ASP A 75 -44.95 -28.73 29.41
C ASP A 75 -45.57 -27.45 30.00
N ASP A 76 -45.11 -26.28 29.55
CA ASP A 76 -45.86 -25.01 29.60
C ASP A 76 -45.07 -23.95 28.83
N ASP A 77 -45.46 -23.71 27.58
CA ASP A 77 -45.16 -22.46 26.85
C ASP A 77 -46.40 -22.12 26.02
N GLU A 78 -47.56 -21.94 26.68
CA GLU A 78 -48.56 -20.99 26.20
C GLU A 78 -48.13 -19.60 26.69
N ASP A 79 -47.29 -18.91 25.91
CA ASP A 79 -47.07 -17.48 26.10
C ASP A 79 -47.59 -16.70 24.88
N ASP A 80 -48.73 -16.09 25.18
CA ASP A 80 -49.47 -14.98 24.58
C ASP A 80 -48.61 -14.04 23.69
N GLU A 81 -49.04 -13.86 22.43
CA GLU A 81 -48.53 -12.82 21.52
C GLU A 81 -48.94 -11.44 22.06
N SER A 82 -48.13 -10.88 22.95
CA SER A 82 -48.14 -9.45 23.25
C SER A 82 -47.15 -8.76 22.30
N GLU A 83 -47.67 -8.23 21.20
CA GLU A 83 -46.94 -7.26 20.35
C GLU A 83 -46.71 -5.97 21.16
N GLU A 84 -45.64 -5.94 21.97
CA GLU A 84 -45.08 -4.69 22.45
C GLU A 84 -44.21 -4.11 21.34
N GLU A 85 -44.82 -3.23 20.53
CA GLU A 85 -44.09 -2.30 19.67
C GLU A 85 -43.22 -1.40 20.57
N GLU A 86 -42.01 -1.85 20.90
CA GLU A 86 -40.96 -0.92 21.28
C GLU A 86 -40.62 -0.09 20.05
N GLU A 87 -41.19 1.12 19.97
CA GLU A 87 -40.65 2.20 19.18
C GLU A 87 -39.23 2.50 19.68
N GLU A 88 -38.26 1.71 19.22
CA GLU A 88 -36.88 2.11 19.22
C GLU A 88 -36.81 3.29 18.25
N SER A 89 -36.97 4.50 18.78
CA SER A 89 -36.52 5.74 18.15
C SER A 89 -35.00 5.62 17.99
N GLY A 90 -34.59 4.80 17.04
CA GLY A 90 -33.22 4.63 16.62
C GLY A 90 -32.81 5.99 16.10
N SER A 91 -32.11 6.71 16.97
CA SER A 91 -31.49 8.00 16.70
C SER A 91 -31.02 7.99 15.25
N GLU A 92 -31.72 8.75 14.41
CA GLU A 92 -31.25 9.03 13.08
C GLU A 92 -29.78 9.41 13.26
N ASN A 93 -28.89 8.68 12.61
CA ASN A 93 -27.47 8.98 12.63
C ASN A 93 -27.30 10.39 12.09
N GLU A 94 -27.41 11.39 12.97
CA GLU A 94 -26.88 12.71 12.78
C GLU A 94 -25.38 12.48 12.63
N ARG A 95 -24.95 12.20 11.39
CA ARG A 95 -23.57 12.33 10.99
C ARG A 95 -23.22 13.75 11.38
N ALA A 96 -22.59 13.93 12.53
CA ALA A 96 -22.01 15.19 12.95
C ALA A 96 -21.29 15.74 11.72
N VAL A 97 -21.80 16.85 11.19
CA VAL A 97 -21.29 17.43 9.96
C VAL A 97 -19.88 17.89 10.30
N LEU A 98 -18.87 17.06 10.00
CA LEU A 98 -17.47 17.40 10.20
C LEU A 98 -17.25 18.77 9.57
N SER A 99 -16.67 19.67 10.35
CA SER A 99 -16.40 21.03 9.88
C SER A 99 -15.46 20.95 8.67
N ALA A 100 -15.48 21.98 7.82
CA ALA A 100 -14.58 22.00 6.66
C ALA A 100 -13.10 21.90 7.09
N GLU A 101 -12.77 22.48 8.24
CA GLU A 101 -11.44 22.46 8.85
C GLU A 101 -11.00 21.04 9.23
N ASP A 102 -11.91 20.25 9.82
CA ASP A 102 -11.62 18.86 10.18
C ASP A 102 -11.32 18.01 8.94
N LYS A 103 -12.07 18.21 7.86
CA LYS A 103 -11.86 17.51 6.59
C LYS A 103 -10.50 17.84 5.97
N GLU A 104 -10.09 19.11 6.04
CA GLU A 104 -8.78 19.54 5.58
C GLU A 104 -7.66 18.93 6.43
N TYR A 105 -7.83 18.86 7.75
CA TYR A 105 -6.87 18.24 8.65
C TYR A 105 -6.71 16.74 8.35
N GLU A 106 -7.81 16.00 8.22
CA GLU A 106 -7.76 14.58 7.86
C GLU A 106 -7.14 14.33 6.48
N ALA A 107 -7.45 15.19 5.49
CA ALA A 107 -6.82 15.11 4.17
C ALA A 107 -5.30 15.35 4.25
N ALA A 108 -4.88 16.35 5.03
CA ALA A 108 -3.47 16.66 5.26
C ALA A 108 -2.73 15.52 5.98
N GLU A 109 -3.39 14.84 6.92
CA GLU A 109 -2.84 13.66 7.59
C GLU A 109 -2.62 12.50 6.61
N ILE A 110 -3.51 12.27 5.65
CA ILE A 110 -3.30 11.28 4.58
C ILE A 110 -2.17 11.74 3.64
N GLY A 111 -2.00 13.05 3.46
CA GLY A 111 -0.89 13.67 2.73
C GLY A 111 -1.29 14.45 1.49
N TYR A 112 -2.56 14.83 1.35
CA TYR A 112 -3.06 15.61 0.22
C TYR A 112 -3.85 16.84 0.68
N LYS A 113 -3.92 17.84 -0.20
CA LYS A 113 -4.75 19.02 -0.05
C LYS A 113 -5.58 19.20 -1.32
N VAL A 114 -6.87 19.47 -1.16
CA VAL A 114 -7.77 19.78 -2.27
C VAL A 114 -7.69 21.27 -2.57
N ILE A 115 -7.44 21.63 -3.84
CA ILE A 115 -7.44 23.04 -4.30
C ILE A 115 -8.84 23.43 -4.79
N GLY A 116 -9.53 22.48 -5.44
CA GLY A 116 -10.84 22.65 -6.07
C GLY A 116 -10.91 22.02 -7.45
N PRO A 117 -12.02 22.20 -8.18
CA PRO A 117 -12.27 21.50 -9.43
C PRO A 117 -11.41 22.03 -10.58
N LEU A 118 -11.05 21.13 -11.49
CA LEU A 118 -10.41 21.45 -12.76
C LEU A 118 -11.40 22.16 -13.68
N GLN A 119 -11.02 23.34 -14.18
CA GLN A 119 -11.85 24.12 -15.11
C GLN A 119 -11.66 23.62 -16.54
N LYS A 120 -12.75 23.53 -17.31
CA LYS A 120 -12.77 22.86 -18.63
C LYS A 120 -11.86 23.43 -19.74
N PRO A 121 -11.45 24.71 -19.80
CA PRO A 121 -10.45 25.12 -20.79
C PRO A 121 -9.00 24.92 -20.31
N GLU A 122 -8.77 24.51 -19.06
CA GLU A 122 -7.44 24.47 -18.47
C GLU A 122 -6.66 23.22 -18.92
N ARG A 123 -5.65 23.42 -19.77
CA ARG A 123 -4.75 22.33 -20.18
C ARG A 123 -3.66 22.12 -19.12
N VAL A 124 -3.98 21.33 -18.10
CA VAL A 124 -3.07 20.99 -16.99
C VAL A 124 -1.94 20.02 -17.37
N PHE A 125 -2.16 19.17 -18.37
CA PHE A 125 -1.17 18.16 -18.75
C PHE A 125 -0.06 18.76 -19.61
N LYS A 126 1.17 18.72 -19.07
CA LYS A 126 2.40 19.15 -19.73
C LYS A 126 3.03 17.95 -20.46
N PRO A 127 3.90 18.19 -21.47
CA PRO A 127 4.72 17.12 -22.03
C PRO A 127 5.64 16.54 -20.95
N TYR A 128 6.07 15.29 -21.14
CA TYR A 128 6.93 14.58 -20.21
C TYR A 128 8.19 15.39 -19.85
N GLU A 129 8.50 15.44 -18.55
CA GLU A 129 9.69 16.07 -18.01
C GLU A 129 10.55 14.99 -17.34
N PRO A 130 11.89 14.97 -17.53
CA PRO A 130 12.77 13.92 -17.02
C PRO A 130 13.06 14.11 -15.52
N VAL A 131 12.00 14.13 -14.73
CA VAL A 131 11.98 14.33 -13.28
C VAL A 131 10.99 13.32 -12.68
N PHE A 132 11.32 12.77 -11.51
CA PHE A 132 10.43 11.91 -10.76
C PHE A 132 10.40 12.31 -9.27
N ALA A 133 9.33 11.93 -8.60
CA ALA A 133 9.16 12.09 -7.16
C ALA A 133 8.78 10.74 -6.53
N VAL A 134 9.06 10.58 -5.25
CA VAL A 134 8.47 9.54 -4.40
C VAL A 134 7.51 10.21 -3.44
N VAL A 135 6.22 9.95 -3.61
CA VAL A 135 5.14 10.51 -2.79
C VAL A 135 4.58 9.43 -1.88
N GLN A 136 4.13 9.83 -0.69
CA GLN A 136 3.40 8.95 0.22
C GLN A 136 1.96 9.42 0.34
N ILE A 137 1.04 8.49 0.13
CA ILE A 137 -0.41 8.71 0.30
C ILE A 137 -0.88 7.64 1.28
N GLY A 138 -1.33 8.07 2.45
CA GLY A 138 -1.62 7.16 3.57
C GLY A 138 -0.37 6.36 3.96
N SER A 139 -0.48 5.03 3.90
CA SER A 139 0.62 4.10 4.22
C SER A 139 1.41 3.61 2.99
N HIS A 140 1.06 4.07 1.79
CA HIS A 140 1.68 3.61 0.54
C HIS A 140 2.58 4.67 -0.09
N GLN A 141 3.70 4.22 -0.68
CA GLN A 141 4.64 5.07 -1.40
C GLN A 141 4.58 4.78 -2.90
N PHE A 142 4.57 5.83 -3.71
CA PHE A 142 4.50 5.75 -5.16
C PHE A 142 5.65 6.55 -5.78
N LYS A 143 6.34 5.94 -6.74
CA LYS A 143 7.24 6.66 -7.64
C LYS A 143 6.40 7.22 -8.79
N VAL A 144 6.49 8.52 -9.01
CA VAL A 144 5.67 9.23 -9.99
C VAL A 144 6.50 10.19 -10.84
N SER A 145 6.12 10.31 -12.10
CA SER A 145 6.61 11.31 -13.06
C SER A 145 5.43 12.11 -13.61
N ASN A 146 5.71 13.20 -14.32
CA ASN A 146 4.66 13.99 -14.98
C ASN A 146 3.91 13.12 -16.01
N GLY A 147 2.58 13.09 -15.90
CA GLY A 147 1.72 12.33 -16.80
C GLY A 147 1.55 10.87 -16.41
N ASP A 148 2.01 10.43 -15.24
CA ASP A 148 1.72 9.08 -14.76
C ASP A 148 0.29 9.00 -14.18
N SER A 149 -0.35 7.84 -14.35
CA SER A 149 -1.60 7.51 -13.65
C SER A 149 -1.31 6.49 -12.54
N ILE A 150 -1.76 6.75 -11.33
CA ILE A 150 -1.61 5.86 -10.17
C ILE A 150 -2.97 5.53 -9.56
N TYR A 151 -3.11 4.31 -9.06
CA TYR A 151 -4.23 3.91 -8.23
C TYR A 151 -3.85 4.01 -6.76
N THR A 152 -4.72 4.65 -5.99
CA THR A 152 -4.54 4.88 -4.56
C THR A 152 -5.77 4.38 -3.81
N GLU A 153 -5.67 4.32 -2.48
CA GLU A 153 -6.84 4.09 -1.64
C GLU A 153 -7.94 5.14 -1.88
N ARG A 154 -9.16 4.86 -1.42
CA ARG A 154 -10.26 5.81 -1.57
C ARG A 154 -9.95 7.09 -0.79
N LEU A 155 -9.89 8.22 -1.51
CA LEU A 155 -9.81 9.55 -0.93
C LEU A 155 -11.24 10.04 -0.67
N LYS A 156 -11.53 10.41 0.58
CA LYS A 156 -12.90 10.71 1.05
C LYS A 156 -13.36 12.12 0.69
N TYR A 157 -12.43 13.08 0.63
CA TYR A 157 -12.73 14.52 0.58
C TYR A 157 -12.46 15.16 -0.78
N CYS A 158 -12.34 14.36 -1.84
CA CYS A 158 -12.16 14.85 -3.20
C CYS A 158 -13.19 14.24 -4.14
N ASP A 159 -13.60 15.02 -5.12
CA ASP A 159 -14.50 14.62 -6.19
C ASP A 159 -13.73 14.42 -7.51
N VAL A 160 -14.44 13.87 -8.50
CA VAL A 160 -13.89 13.64 -9.84
C VAL A 160 -13.58 14.98 -10.51
N ASN A 161 -12.40 15.08 -11.11
CA ASN A 161 -11.80 16.29 -11.69
C ASN A 161 -11.26 17.30 -10.67
N ASP A 162 -11.17 16.99 -9.38
CA ASP A 162 -10.51 17.88 -8.44
C ASP A 162 -8.99 17.92 -8.65
N LYS A 163 -8.42 19.11 -8.45
CA LYS A 163 -6.99 19.36 -8.38
C LYS A 163 -6.50 19.15 -6.95
N LEU A 164 -5.52 18.28 -6.82
CA LEU A 164 -4.90 17.90 -5.55
C LEU A 164 -3.43 18.32 -5.51
N ILE A 165 -2.98 18.74 -4.34
CA ILE A 165 -1.55 18.87 -4.02
C ILE A 165 -1.19 17.74 -3.07
N LEU A 166 -0.22 16.92 -3.46
CA LEU A 166 0.37 15.90 -2.61
C LEU A 166 1.56 16.53 -1.88
N ASN A 167 1.42 16.72 -0.57
CA ASN A 167 2.38 17.43 0.28
C ASN A 167 3.44 16.48 0.87
N LYS A 168 3.10 15.20 1.04
CA LYS A 168 4.02 14.20 1.58
C LYS A 168 4.96 13.67 0.50
N VAL A 169 5.96 14.46 0.17
CA VAL A 169 7.03 14.10 -0.78
C VAL A 169 8.27 13.68 0.00
N LEU A 170 8.79 12.49 -0.30
CA LEU A 170 9.92 11.88 0.41
C LEU A 170 11.23 12.09 -0.34
N MET A 171 11.17 12.11 -1.67
CA MET A 171 12.35 12.24 -2.52
C MET A 171 11.98 12.87 -3.86
N LEU A 172 12.86 13.71 -4.38
CA LEU A 172 12.82 14.23 -5.74
C LEU A 172 14.08 13.80 -6.48
N GLY A 173 13.94 13.42 -7.74
CA GLY A 173 15.06 13.01 -8.59
C GLY A 173 14.95 13.61 -9.98
N SER A 174 16.04 14.20 -10.44
CA SER A 174 16.26 14.60 -11.83
C SER A 174 17.47 13.84 -12.39
N LYS A 175 17.81 14.10 -13.66
CA LYS A 175 19.01 13.51 -14.28
C LYS A 175 20.31 13.95 -13.59
N THR A 176 20.33 15.15 -12.99
CA THR A 176 21.53 15.79 -12.44
C THR A 176 21.58 15.76 -10.92
N GLN A 177 20.42 15.81 -10.27
CA GLN A 177 20.31 15.98 -8.82
C GLN A 177 19.32 14.97 -8.22
N THR A 178 19.59 14.53 -7.01
CA THR A 178 18.63 13.79 -6.19
C THR A 178 18.55 14.46 -4.83
N VAL A 179 17.34 14.82 -4.42
CA VAL A 179 17.03 15.46 -3.15
C VAL A 179 16.26 14.46 -2.29
N ILE A 180 16.81 14.12 -1.13
CA ILE A 180 16.25 13.11 -0.22
C ILE A 180 15.74 13.80 1.04
N GLY A 181 14.47 13.56 1.39
CA GLY A 181 13.80 14.12 2.56
C GLY A 181 14.18 13.43 3.87
N ARG A 182 13.90 14.10 4.99
CA ARG A 182 14.10 13.59 6.35
C ARG A 182 12.97 14.04 7.29
N PRO A 183 11.82 13.33 7.36
CA PRO A 183 11.34 12.30 6.42
C PRO A 183 10.68 12.89 5.16
N ILE A 184 10.14 14.11 5.25
CA ILE A 184 9.47 14.82 4.14
C ILE A 184 10.33 15.98 3.63
N LEU A 185 10.09 16.41 2.40
CA LEU A 185 10.68 17.62 1.80
C LEU A 185 9.67 18.78 1.89
N PRO A 186 9.97 19.86 2.63
CA PRO A 186 9.00 20.94 2.89
C PRO A 186 8.66 21.76 1.65
N ASP A 187 9.63 22.02 0.77
CA ASP A 187 9.46 22.88 -0.40
C ASP A 187 9.01 22.11 -1.66
N ALA A 188 8.70 20.83 -1.51
CA ALA A 188 8.32 19.95 -2.60
C ALA A 188 6.80 19.77 -2.64
N ALA A 189 6.21 19.91 -3.83
CA ALA A 189 4.80 19.69 -4.05
C ALA A 189 4.57 18.94 -5.36
N VAL A 190 3.69 17.94 -5.33
CA VAL A 190 3.28 17.20 -6.53
C VAL A 190 1.82 17.51 -6.81
N HIS A 191 1.55 18.09 -7.98
CA HIS A 191 0.20 18.43 -8.42
C HIS A 191 -0.41 17.25 -9.16
N ALA A 192 -1.63 16.88 -8.80
CA ALA A 192 -2.37 15.77 -9.38
C ALA A 192 -3.83 16.16 -9.63
N VAL A 193 -4.49 15.39 -10.50
CA VAL A 193 -5.92 15.49 -10.77
C VAL A 193 -6.58 14.15 -10.51
N VAL A 194 -7.76 14.16 -9.91
CA VAL A 194 -8.60 12.96 -9.76
C VAL A 194 -9.27 12.67 -11.11
N GLU A 195 -8.92 11.56 -11.74
CA GLU A 195 -9.56 11.15 -13.00
C GLU A 195 -10.89 10.44 -12.76
N GLU A 196 -10.90 9.49 -11.82
CA GLU A 196 -12.08 8.69 -11.50
C GLU A 196 -11.95 8.01 -10.14
N HIS A 197 -13.10 7.63 -9.58
CA HIS A 197 -13.17 6.67 -8.49
C HIS A 197 -13.62 5.32 -9.04
N ALA A 198 -12.76 4.31 -8.90
CA ALA A 198 -12.96 3.00 -9.48
C ALA A 198 -13.16 1.94 -8.40
N LEU A 199 -13.83 0.84 -8.77
CA LEU A 199 -13.85 -0.38 -7.96
C LEU A 199 -12.78 -1.34 -8.49
N ASP A 200 -12.00 -1.89 -7.58
CA ASP A 200 -11.03 -2.92 -7.90
C ASP A 200 -11.72 -4.22 -8.37
N ALA A 201 -10.94 -5.11 -8.96
CA ALA A 201 -11.35 -6.44 -9.32
C ALA A 201 -11.98 -7.17 -8.12
N LYS A 202 -13.01 -7.98 -8.38
CA LYS A 202 -13.68 -8.73 -7.32
C LYS A 202 -12.71 -9.77 -6.74
N VAL A 203 -12.35 -9.62 -5.48
CA VAL A 203 -11.61 -10.63 -4.72
C VAL A 203 -12.60 -11.59 -4.09
N ILE A 204 -12.49 -12.88 -4.40
CA ILE A 204 -13.38 -13.92 -3.85
C ILE A 204 -12.76 -14.52 -2.59
N ILE A 205 -13.39 -14.27 -1.45
CA ILE A 205 -13.03 -14.84 -0.16
C ILE A 205 -13.80 -16.15 0.01
N PHE A 206 -13.08 -17.27 -0.16
CA PHE A 206 -13.64 -18.61 0.03
C PHE A 206 -13.14 -19.23 1.34
N LYS A 207 -14.04 -19.44 2.30
CA LYS A 207 -13.77 -20.08 3.60
C LYS A 207 -14.34 -21.49 3.59
N LYS A 208 -13.54 -22.52 3.86
CA LYS A 208 -13.98 -23.92 3.95
C LYS A 208 -13.32 -24.64 5.12
N LYS A 209 -14.10 -25.39 5.90
CA LYS A 209 -13.59 -26.32 6.93
C LYS A 209 -13.86 -27.76 6.50
N ARG A 210 -12.82 -28.60 6.57
CA ARG A 210 -12.88 -30.01 6.15
C ARG A 210 -13.79 -30.81 7.09
N ARG A 211 -14.66 -31.67 6.55
CA ARG A 211 -15.59 -32.56 7.29
C ARG A 211 -16.56 -31.85 8.27
N LYS A 212 -16.71 -30.52 8.19
CA LYS A 212 -17.62 -29.74 9.05
C LYS A 212 -18.83 -29.16 8.31
N ASN A 213 -19.06 -29.61 7.06
CA ASN A 213 -20.04 -29.05 6.12
C ASN A 213 -20.04 -27.50 6.02
N TYR A 214 -18.94 -26.86 6.43
CA TYR A 214 -18.82 -25.42 6.45
C TYR A 214 -18.07 -24.97 5.20
N ARG A 215 -18.79 -24.25 4.33
CA ARG A 215 -18.27 -23.51 3.18
C ARG A 215 -18.98 -22.17 3.08
N ARG A 216 -18.24 -21.07 2.90
CA ARG A 216 -18.78 -19.72 2.69
C ARG A 216 -17.96 -19.05 1.57
N THR A 217 -18.65 -18.43 0.64
CA THR A 217 -18.04 -17.65 -0.45
C THR A 217 -18.56 -16.23 -0.32
N LYS A 218 -17.68 -15.24 -0.17
CA LYS A 218 -18.02 -13.81 -0.14
C LYS A 218 -17.16 -13.08 -1.17
N GLY A 219 -17.75 -12.14 -1.90
CA GLY A 219 -16.98 -11.22 -2.74
C GLY A 219 -16.59 -9.96 -1.95
N HIS A 220 -15.39 -9.45 -2.21
CA HIS A 220 -14.95 -8.12 -1.78
C HIS A 220 -14.54 -7.30 -3.02
N ARG A 221 -14.84 -6.01 -3.01
CA ARG A 221 -14.34 -5.04 -3.98
C ARG A 221 -13.88 -3.81 -3.22
N GLN A 222 -12.64 -3.42 -3.43
CA GLN A 222 -12.08 -2.24 -2.81
C GLN A 222 -12.35 -1.02 -3.68
N GLU A 223 -12.75 0.09 -3.07
CA GLU A 223 -12.81 1.38 -3.76
C GLU A 223 -11.41 1.99 -3.85
N LEU A 224 -11.08 2.49 -5.03
CA LEU A 224 -9.79 3.10 -5.36
C LEU A 224 -10.02 4.48 -6.00
N THR A 225 -9.03 5.35 -5.85
CA THR A 225 -9.00 6.64 -6.54
C THR A 225 -7.87 6.61 -7.56
N LYS A 226 -8.21 6.92 -8.81
CA LYS A 226 -7.21 7.05 -9.87
C LYS A 226 -6.78 8.49 -9.98
N LEU A 227 -5.50 8.73 -9.72
CA LEU A 227 -4.88 10.04 -9.80
C LEU A 227 -4.01 10.12 -11.05
N ARG A 228 -4.05 11.26 -11.72
CA ARG A 228 -3.15 11.62 -12.82
C ARG A 228 -2.23 12.73 -12.38
N ILE A 229 -0.92 12.49 -12.47
CA ILE A 229 0.09 13.45 -12.04
C ILE A 229 0.28 14.50 -13.13
N THR A 230 0.24 15.78 -12.75
CA THR A 230 0.28 16.93 -13.67
C THR A 230 1.60 17.69 -13.62
N ASP A 231 2.17 17.87 -12.43
CA ASP A 231 3.42 18.61 -12.26
C ASP A 231 4.16 18.19 -10.98
N ILE A 232 5.48 18.33 -11.01
CA ILE A 232 6.38 18.11 -9.87
C ILE A 232 7.15 19.41 -9.66
N GLN A 233 7.07 19.95 -8.44
CA GLN A 233 7.72 21.20 -8.02
C GLN A 233 8.77 20.91 -6.93
N GLY A 234 9.76 21.80 -6.81
CA GLY A 234 10.82 21.71 -5.79
C GLY A 234 12.16 21.13 -6.28
N ILE A 235 12.35 20.96 -7.59
CA ILE A 235 13.63 20.54 -8.18
C ILE A 235 13.92 21.29 -9.48
N GLU A 236 15.20 21.55 -9.74
CA GLU A 236 15.66 22.16 -10.98
C GLU A 236 15.36 21.25 -12.16
N LYS A 237 14.61 21.79 -13.12
CA LYS A 237 14.22 21.08 -14.34
C LYS A 237 15.27 21.36 -15.43
N PRO A 238 15.80 20.34 -16.13
CA PRO A 238 16.71 20.60 -17.23
C PRO A 238 16.01 21.41 -18.32
N GLU A 239 16.69 22.41 -18.86
CA GLU A 239 16.12 23.30 -19.89
C GLU A 239 15.65 22.49 -21.09
N LYS A 240 14.43 22.78 -21.57
CA LYS A 240 13.90 22.19 -22.80
C LYS A 240 14.69 22.76 -23.96
N ILE A 241 15.44 21.90 -24.67
CA ILE A 241 16.02 22.26 -25.96
C ILE A 241 14.84 22.49 -26.92
N THR A 242 14.37 23.72 -27.05
CA THR A 242 13.37 24.05 -28.07
C THR A 242 14.04 23.89 -29.43
N PRO A 243 13.49 23.08 -30.35
CA PRO A 243 14.01 23.06 -31.71
C PRO A 243 13.84 24.47 -32.29
N VAL A 244 14.95 25.16 -32.51
CA VAL A 244 14.97 26.45 -33.21
C VAL A 244 14.29 26.20 -34.55
N LYS A 245 13.15 26.86 -34.79
CA LYS A 245 12.47 26.83 -36.09
C LYS A 245 13.44 27.38 -37.12
N THR A 246 14.04 26.51 -37.92
CA THR A 246 14.81 26.93 -39.09
C THR A 246 13.82 27.55 -40.08
N GLU A 247 13.85 28.87 -40.19
CA GLU A 247 13.11 29.61 -41.19
C GLU A 247 13.50 29.08 -42.58
N LYS A 248 12.52 28.51 -43.28
CA LYS A 248 12.68 27.98 -44.62
C LYS A 248 12.90 29.19 -45.54
N LYS A 249 14.16 29.56 -45.82
CA LYS A 249 14.50 30.59 -46.82
C LYS A 249 13.91 30.16 -48.16
N GLU A 250 12.87 30.86 -48.59
CA GLU A 250 12.31 30.76 -49.93
C GLU A 250 13.43 31.09 -50.94
N LYS A 251 13.78 30.11 -51.78
CA LYS A 251 14.65 30.37 -52.93
C LYS A 251 13.86 31.18 -53.94
N LEU A 252 14.19 32.46 -54.07
CA LEU A 252 13.79 33.31 -55.18
C LEU A 252 14.22 32.64 -56.49
N ALA A 253 13.25 32.26 -57.33
CA ALA A 253 13.50 31.83 -58.69
C ALA A 253 13.81 33.08 -59.55
N ILE A 254 15.06 33.19 -59.99
CA ILE A 254 15.48 34.15 -61.02
C ILE A 254 15.28 33.44 -62.36
N GLY A 255 14.53 34.08 -63.27
CA GLY A 255 14.18 33.54 -64.58
C GLY A 255 15.35 33.42 -65.56
N ALA A 256 15.10 32.63 -66.60
CA ALA A 256 15.78 32.64 -67.90
C ALA A 256 14.78 32.14 -68.95
#